data_AF-A0A517VJH1-F1
#
_entry.id   AF-A0A517VJH1-F1
#
_cell.length_a   1.000
_cell.length_b   1.000
_cell.length_c   1.000
_cell.angle_alpha   90.00
_cell.angle_beta   90.00
_cell.angle_gamma   90.00
#
_symmetry.space_group_name_H-M   'P 1'
#
loop_
_entity.id
_entity.type
_entity.pdbx_description
1 polymer ?
#
loop_
_entity_poly.entity_id
_entity_poly.type
_entity_poly.pdbx_seq_one_letter_code
_entity_poly.pdbx_strand_id
1 'polypeptide(L)'
;MDRSAWIAGELAEWPTKTVMAQLLQEAGLRVHVGQYSIQIGIGGGADFSFQEYGGDPGDPVVCADADTAEELMRAAKIVSDVLATVKLRHRFEIYDHRPDMAGYLHYDWPLIHE
;
A
#
# COMPACT_ATOMS: atom_id res chain seq x y z
N MET A 1 14.87 13.03 -13.96
CA MET A 1 14.12 11.89 -14.51
C MET A 1 13.74 11.07 -13.30
N ASP A 2 12.47 11.08 -12.92
CA ASP A 2 11.97 10.20 -11.86
C ASP A 2 12.26 8.76 -12.29
N ARG A 3 13.21 8.15 -11.61
CA ARG A 3 13.58 6.73 -11.73
C ARG A 3 13.07 5.98 -10.49
N SER A 4 11.97 6.44 -9.91
CA SER A 4 11.41 5.84 -8.72
C SER A 4 10.59 4.60 -9.09
N ALA A 5 10.70 3.59 -8.24
CA ALA A 5 9.77 2.48 -8.23
C ALA A 5 8.42 2.96 -7.70
N TRP A 6 7.34 2.33 -8.16
CA TRP A 6 5.97 2.70 -7.79
C TRP A 6 5.10 1.46 -7.58
N ILE A 7 3.95 1.66 -6.91
CA ILE A 7 3.02 0.58 -6.57
C ILE A 7 1.65 0.84 -7.19
N ALA A 8 1.00 -0.22 -7.68
CA ALA A 8 -0.45 -0.29 -7.82
C ALA A 8 -0.99 -1.25 -6.75
N GLY A 9 -2.01 -0.83 -6.00
CA GLY A 9 -2.57 -1.66 -4.95
C GLY A 9 -4.07 -1.63 -4.90
N GLU A 10 -4.66 -2.76 -4.56
CA GLU A 10 -6.10 -2.94 -4.48
C GLU A 10 -6.46 -3.78 -3.25
N LEU A 11 -7.56 -3.38 -2.59
CA LEU A 11 -8.20 -4.12 -1.52
C LEU A 11 -9.57 -4.58 -2.00
N ALA A 12 -9.97 -5.79 -1.63
CA ALA A 12 -11.27 -6.34 -2.03
C ALA A 12 -12.43 -5.56 -1.39
N GLU A 13 -12.21 -5.12 -0.16
CA GLU A 13 -13.09 -4.23 0.59
C GLU A 13 -12.23 -3.17 1.25
N TRP A 14 -12.57 -1.91 1.03
CA TRP A 14 -11.88 -0.79 1.65
C TRP A 14 -12.54 -0.45 2.98
N PRO A 15 -11.84 -0.65 4.12
CA PRO A 15 -12.33 -0.17 5.41
C PRO A 15 -12.52 1.33 5.38
N THR A 16 -13.36 1.88 6.27
CA THR A 16 -13.40 3.33 6.45
C THR A 16 -12.03 3.84 6.89
N LYS A 17 -11.72 5.12 6.62
CA LYS A 17 -10.44 5.73 6.99
C LYS A 17 -10.09 5.50 8.48
N THR A 18 -11.08 5.66 9.36
CA THR A 18 -10.93 5.46 10.80
C THR A 18 -10.60 4.02 11.13
N VAL A 19 -11.31 3.05 10.53
CA VAL A 19 -11.07 1.63 10.77
C VAL A 19 -9.70 1.22 10.22
N MET A 20 -9.34 1.64 9.00
CA MET A 20 -8.02 1.35 8.43
C MET A 20 -6.89 1.89 9.31
N ALA A 21 -6.99 3.16 9.74
CA ALA A 21 -5.98 3.76 10.61
C ALA A 21 -5.83 3.01 11.93
N GLN A 22 -6.96 2.61 12.54
CA GLN A 22 -6.96 1.83 13.77
C GLN A 22 -6.29 0.47 13.60
N LEU A 23 -6.64 -0.29 12.56
CA LEU A 23 -6.03 -1.60 12.28
C LEU A 23 -4.51 -1.51 12.12
N LEU A 24 -4.03 -0.51 11.37
CA LEU A 24 -2.60 -0.29 11.15
C LEU A 24 -1.87 0.12 12.44
N GLN A 25 -2.48 0.96 13.28
CA GLN A 25 -1.92 1.37 14.56
C GLN A 25 -1.86 0.22 15.57
N GLU A 26 -2.93 -0.58 15.66
CA GLU A 26 -2.99 -1.77 16.53
C GLU A 26 -1.95 -2.82 16.12
N ALA A 27 -1.62 -2.90 14.83
CA ALA A 27 -0.53 -3.71 14.31
C ALA A 27 0.88 -3.11 14.54
N GLY A 28 0.97 -1.96 15.22
CA GLY A 28 2.24 -1.34 15.61
C GLY A 28 2.88 -0.43 14.56
N LEU A 29 2.17 -0.09 13.48
CA LEU A 29 2.67 0.86 12.49
C LEU A 29 2.52 2.31 12.95
N ARG A 30 3.49 3.14 12.59
CA ARG A 30 3.41 4.58 12.80
C ARG A 30 2.53 5.21 11.73
N VAL A 31 1.30 5.53 12.10
CA VAL A 31 0.28 6.07 11.17
C VAL A 31 0.06 7.57 11.41
N HIS A 32 0.02 8.34 10.32
CA HIS A 32 -0.48 9.72 10.31
C HIS A 32 -1.76 9.81 9.48
N VAL A 33 -2.84 10.31 10.07
CA VAL A 33 -4.15 10.40 9.41
C VAL A 33 -4.36 11.83 8.90
N GLY A 34 -4.33 11.99 7.58
CA GLY A 34 -4.65 13.23 6.89
C GLY A 34 -6.14 13.41 6.62
N GLN A 35 -6.50 14.54 6.00
CA GLN A 35 -7.89 14.83 5.63
C GLN A 35 -8.44 13.79 4.63
N TYR A 36 -7.63 13.35 3.67
CA TYR A 36 -8.03 12.38 2.64
C TYR A 36 -7.08 11.18 2.53
N SER A 37 -6.18 11.00 3.48
CA SER A 37 -5.14 9.99 3.39
C SER A 37 -4.78 9.40 4.75
N ILE A 38 -4.14 8.22 4.69
CA ILE A 38 -3.49 7.55 5.81
C ILE A 38 -2.05 7.30 5.36
N GLN A 39 -1.09 7.97 5.98
CA GLN A 39 0.33 7.83 5.69
C GLN A 39 0.97 6.90 6.72
N ILE A 40 1.87 6.04 6.27
CA ILE A 40 2.57 5.05 7.09
C ILE A 40 4.05 5.39 7.06
N GLY A 41 4.59 5.79 8.23
CA GLY A 41 6.01 6.03 8.37
C GLY A 41 6.77 4.72 8.48
N ILE A 42 7.41 4.30 7.39
CA ILE A 42 8.31 3.13 7.37
C ILE A 42 9.74 3.68 7.40
N GLY A 43 10.39 3.57 8.57
CA GLY A 43 11.61 4.33 8.89
C GLY A 43 12.70 4.29 7.80
N GLY A 44 13.12 5.48 7.35
CA GLY A 44 14.26 5.68 6.45
C GLY A 44 14.06 5.26 4.99
N GLY A 45 12.83 4.95 4.56
CA GLY A 45 12.53 4.50 3.20
C GLY A 45 11.21 5.06 2.66
N ALA A 46 10.62 4.33 1.71
CA ALA A 46 9.41 4.67 0.94
C ALA A 46 8.25 5.21 1.79
N ASP A 47 7.60 6.28 1.32
CA ASP A 47 6.38 6.82 1.94
C ASP A 47 5.17 6.03 1.43
N PHE A 48 4.63 5.14 2.27
CA PHE A 48 3.44 4.36 1.92
C PHE A 48 2.17 5.07 2.39
N SER A 49 1.20 5.22 1.50
CA SER A 49 -0.05 5.89 1.81
C SER A 49 -1.26 5.22 1.18
N PHE A 50 -2.37 5.27 1.91
CA PHE A 50 -3.69 5.06 1.35
C PHE A 50 -4.34 6.42 1.15
N GLN A 51 -4.79 6.74 -0.05
CA GLN A 51 -5.32 8.06 -0.40
C GLN A 51 -6.79 7.99 -0.81
N GLU A 52 -7.37 9.16 -1.09
CA GLU A 52 -8.74 9.32 -1.61
C GLU A 52 -9.85 8.84 -0.65
N TYR A 53 -9.52 8.73 0.63
CA TYR A 53 -10.52 8.52 1.68
C TYR A 53 -11.37 9.78 1.88
N GLY A 54 -12.55 9.84 1.26
CA GLY A 54 -13.44 10.99 1.37
C GLY A 54 -14.55 11.06 0.33
N GLY A 55 -14.55 10.17 -0.67
CA GLY A 55 -15.64 10.04 -1.62
C GLY A 55 -15.73 11.16 -2.66
N ASP A 56 -14.62 11.86 -2.94
CA ASP A 56 -14.58 12.93 -3.94
C ASP A 56 -13.30 12.83 -4.79
N PRO A 57 -13.36 12.36 -6.06
CA PRO A 57 -14.34 11.46 -6.68
C PRO A 57 -13.73 10.08 -7.03
N GLY A 58 -12.65 9.67 -6.37
CA GLY A 58 -11.95 8.41 -6.66
C GLY A 58 -12.22 7.31 -5.63
N ASP A 59 -12.09 6.06 -6.09
CA ASP A 59 -11.97 4.92 -5.19
C ASP A 59 -10.64 5.04 -4.42
N PRO A 60 -10.56 4.62 -3.15
CA PRO A 60 -9.30 4.69 -2.43
C PRO A 60 -8.17 4.01 -3.19
N VAL A 61 -6.99 4.64 -3.19
CA VAL A 61 -5.81 4.12 -3.88
C VAL A 61 -4.65 3.90 -2.93
N VAL A 62 -3.80 2.95 -3.29
CA VAL A 62 -2.51 2.73 -2.64
C VAL A 62 -1.44 3.51 -3.41
N CYS A 63 -0.70 4.37 -2.72
CA CYS A 63 0.40 5.12 -3.30
C CYS A 63 1.65 4.96 -2.44
N ALA A 64 2.73 4.55 -3.07
CA ALA A 64 4.05 4.50 -2.48
C ALA A 64 5.11 4.60 -3.58
N ASP A 65 6.18 5.32 -3.30
CA ASP A 65 7.33 5.47 -4.17
C ASP A 65 8.64 5.29 -3.40
N ALA A 66 9.69 4.90 -4.10
CA ALA A 66 11.04 4.76 -3.57
C ALA A 66 12.08 4.91 -4.68
N ASP A 67 13.33 5.15 -4.32
CA ASP A 67 14.42 5.22 -5.30
C ASP A 67 14.67 3.86 -5.98
N THR A 68 14.33 2.76 -5.30
CA THR A 68 14.52 1.39 -5.80
C THR A 68 13.31 0.50 -5.55
N ALA A 69 13.08 -0.47 -6.45
CA ALA A 69 12.03 -1.48 -6.27
C ALA A 69 12.27 -2.33 -5.00
N GLU A 70 13.52 -2.53 -4.60
CA GLU A 70 13.86 -3.28 -3.37
C GLU A 70 13.42 -2.55 -2.10
N GLU A 71 13.62 -1.23 -2.03
CA GLU A 71 13.14 -0.41 -0.91
C GLU A 71 11.62 -0.39 -0.86
N LEU A 72 10.98 -0.21 -2.02
CA LEU A 72 9.53 -0.24 -2.10
C LEU A 72 8.96 -1.61 -1.73
N MET A 73 9.61 -2.69 -2.15
CA MET A 73 9.23 -4.06 -1.79
C MET A 73 9.30 -4.29 -0.28
N ARG A 74 10.35 -3.81 0.38
CA ARG A 74 10.47 -3.90 1.85
C ARG A 74 9.33 -3.17 2.55
N ALA A 75 9.03 -1.95 2.12
CA ALA A 75 7.94 -1.14 2.69
C ALA A 75 6.57 -1.79 2.44
N ALA A 76 6.29 -2.16 1.19
CA ALA A 76 5.04 -2.81 0.80
C ALA A 76 4.84 -4.16 1.50
N LYS A 77 5.92 -4.92 1.75
CA LYS A 77 5.85 -6.18 2.50
C LYS A 77 5.37 -5.96 3.94
N ILE A 78 5.89 -4.95 4.62
CA ILE A 78 5.47 -4.63 6.00
C ILE A 78 3.97 -4.34 6.03
N VAL A 79 3.48 -3.52 5.11
CA VAL A 79 2.04 -3.20 5.03
C VAL A 79 1.23 -4.44 4.66
N SER A 80 1.68 -5.22 3.68
CA SER A 80 1.02 -6.45 3.22
C SER A 80 0.88 -7.47 4.35
N ASP A 81 1.95 -7.71 5.12
CA ASP A 81 1.94 -8.62 6.26
C ASP A 81 0.93 -8.15 7.31
N VAL A 82 0.90 -6.84 7.63
CA VAL A 82 -0.07 -6.26 8.56
C VAL A 82 -1.51 -6.44 8.07
N LEU A 83 -1.79 -6.12 6.81
CA LEU A 83 -3.12 -6.34 6.23
C LEU A 83 -3.52 -7.83 6.27
N ALA A 84 -2.57 -8.73 6.01
CA ALA A 84 -2.80 -10.17 6.11
C ALA A 84 -3.12 -10.62 7.56
N THR A 85 -2.48 -10.02 8.58
CA THR A 85 -2.79 -10.35 9.99
C THR A 85 -4.23 -10.04 10.38
N VAL A 86 -4.80 -8.99 9.80
CA VAL A 86 -6.21 -8.58 10.01
C VAL A 86 -7.14 -9.18 8.94
N LYS A 87 -6.64 -10.12 8.14
CA LYS A 87 -7.34 -10.84 7.07
C LYS A 87 -7.96 -9.93 6.01
N LEU A 88 -7.33 -8.78 5.75
CA LEU A 88 -7.79 -7.88 4.70
C LEU A 88 -7.23 -8.36 3.35
N ARG A 89 -8.12 -8.84 2.49
CA ARG A 89 -7.77 -9.33 1.16
C ARG A 89 -7.28 -8.17 0.28
N HIS A 90 -6.07 -8.30 -0.23
CA HIS A 90 -5.40 -7.25 -1.01
C HIS A 90 -4.38 -7.83 -2.01
N ARG A 91 -4.00 -7.01 -2.98
CA ARG A 91 -2.85 -7.21 -3.87
C ARG A 91 -2.07 -5.91 -4.03
N PHE A 92 -0.75 -6.03 -4.15
CA PHE A 92 0.18 -4.97 -4.49
C PHE A 92 1.08 -5.44 -5.63
N GLU A 93 1.07 -4.67 -6.72
CA GLU A 93 1.95 -4.81 -7.87
C GLU A 93 3.01 -3.72 -7.78
N ILE A 94 4.28 -4.13 -7.79
CA ILE A 94 5.42 -3.24 -7.63
C ILE A 94 6.16 -3.19 -8.94
N TYR A 95 6.39 -1.99 -9.44
CA TYR A 95 7.02 -1.72 -10.71
C TYR A 95 8.33 -0.97 -10.47
N ASP A 96 9.37 -1.36 -11.22
CA ASP A 96 10.62 -0.60 -11.26
C ASP A 96 10.43 0.64 -12.19
N HIS A 97 11.51 1.37 -12.48
CA HIS A 97 11.56 2.48 -13.43
C HIS A 97 11.06 2.15 -14.86
N ARG A 98 10.76 0.88 -15.16
CA ARG A 98 10.14 0.37 -16.38
C ARG A 98 8.78 -0.24 -16.03
N PRO A 99 7.84 -0.35 -16.99
CA PRO A 99 6.56 -1.04 -16.77
C PRO A 99 6.71 -2.56 -16.51
N ASP A 100 7.92 -3.05 -16.28
CA ASP A 100 8.18 -4.42 -15.88
C ASP A 100 7.87 -4.56 -14.39
N MET A 101 6.94 -5.46 -14.07
CA MET A 101 6.60 -5.78 -12.68
C MET A 101 7.81 -6.40 -11.97
N ALA A 102 8.32 -5.70 -10.96
CA ALA A 102 9.45 -6.12 -10.14
C ALA A 102 9.03 -7.03 -8.97
N GLY A 103 7.76 -7.00 -8.58
CA GLY A 103 7.18 -8.05 -7.77
C GLY A 103 5.72 -7.85 -7.41
N TYR A 104 5.21 -8.84 -6.69
CA TYR A 104 3.79 -8.98 -6.40
C TYR A 104 3.61 -9.50 -4.97
N LEU A 105 2.80 -8.81 -4.18
CA LEU A 105 2.45 -9.17 -2.81
C LEU A 105 0.93 -9.27 -2.70
N HIS A 106 0.42 -10.31 -2.07
CA HIS A 106 -1.02 -10.46 -1.91
C HIS A 106 -1.39 -11.28 -0.68
N TYR A 107 -2.62 -11.08 -0.22
CA TYR A 107 -3.28 -11.95 0.74
C TYR A 107 -4.64 -12.35 0.18
N ASP A 108 -4.85 -13.65 -0.01
CA ASP A 108 -6.11 -14.26 -0.49
C ASP A 108 -6.64 -13.66 -1.82
N TRP A 109 -5.74 -13.09 -2.63
CA TRP A 109 -6.07 -12.61 -3.97
C TRP A 109 -5.91 -13.74 -5.01
N PRO A 110 -6.86 -13.95 -5.92
CA PRO A 110 -6.71 -14.94 -6.98
C PRO A 110 -5.54 -14.55 -7.89
N LEU A 111 -4.62 -15.50 -8.11
CA LEU A 111 -3.54 -15.39 -9.09
C LEU A 111 -4.14 -15.60 -10.48
N ILE A 112 -4.81 -14.59 -11.03
CA ILE A 112 -5.27 -14.65 -12.41
C ILE A 112 -4.09 -14.23 -13.30
N HIS A 113 -3.30 -15.22 -13.70
CA HIS A 113 -2.56 -15.15 -14.96
C HIS A 113 -3.50 -15.70 -16.04
N GLU A 114 -4.11 -14.83 -16.82
CA GLU A 114 -4.60 -15.16 -18.17
C GLU A 114 -3.60 -14.64 -19.21
#